data_AF-A0A3M1CP77-F1
#
_entry.id   AF-A0A3M1CP77-F1
#
_cell.length_a   1.000
_cell.length_b   1.000
_cell.length_c   1.000
_cell.angle_alpha   90.00
_cell.angle_beta   90.00
_cell.angle_gamma   90.00
#
_symmetry.space_group_name_H-M   'P 1'
#
loop_
_entity.id
_entity.type
_entity.pdbx_description
1 polymer ?
#
loop_
_entity_poly.entity_id
_entity_poly.type
_entity_poly.pdbx_seq_one_letter_code
_entity_poly.pdbx_strand_id
1 'polypeptide(L)'
;GKLLKKPSRSRHGSPYDDYFSSPDKIGIFGRKNTFTKLPAKSEVFGLRLDDHQYAISVDRLSKDGMVWITKETPPVLVWYDKQTETALAFALKQAKDVDTKHITVKGAALYDSDGKRVDAKELPLNSAFWFAWASFFPNTELIN
;
A
#
# COMPACT_ATOMS: atom_id res chain seq x y z
N GLY A 1 -6.36 35.40 -13.12
CA GLY A 1 -6.18 34.00 -13.55
C GLY A 1 -7.42 33.20 -13.16
N LYS A 2 -7.95 32.37 -14.05
CA LYS A 2 -9.16 31.58 -13.80
C LYS A 2 -8.79 30.37 -12.93
N LEU A 3 -9.17 30.38 -11.66
CA LEU A 3 -8.99 29.25 -10.75
C LEU A 3 -9.77 28.04 -11.27
N LEU A 4 -9.09 26.91 -11.44
CA LEU A 4 -9.72 25.64 -11.81
C LEU A 4 -10.51 25.11 -10.60
N LYS A 5 -11.84 25.04 -10.73
CA LYS A 5 -12.69 24.34 -9.77
C LYS A 5 -12.60 22.84 -10.05
N LYS A 6 -12.05 22.07 -9.10
CA LYS A 6 -12.10 20.60 -9.14
C LYS A 6 -13.57 20.18 -8.92
N PRO A 7 -14.23 19.51 -9.87
CA PRO A 7 -15.59 19.04 -9.65
C PRO A 7 -15.59 17.99 -8.53
N SER A 8 -16.56 18.06 -7.63
CA SER A 8 -16.78 17.01 -6.62
C SER A 8 -17.26 15.77 -7.35
N ARG A 9 -16.35 14.85 -7.65
CA ARG A 9 -16.69 13.55 -8.21
C ARG A 9 -16.23 12.48 -7.24
N SER A 10 -17.21 11.79 -6.66
CA SER A 10 -17.03 10.49 -6.01
C SER A 10 -16.54 9.47 -7.05
N ARG A 11 -16.16 8.26 -6.61
CA ARG A 11 -15.57 7.11 -7.36
C ARG A 11 -16.11 6.78 -8.78
N HIS A 12 -17.18 7.40 -9.26
CA HIS A 12 -17.90 7.10 -10.51
C HIS A 12 -17.95 8.28 -11.50
N GLY A 13 -16.87 9.05 -11.62
CA GLY A 13 -16.85 10.17 -12.56
C GLY A 13 -15.46 10.60 -12.97
N SER A 14 -14.51 9.68 -13.02
CA SER A 14 -13.22 10.01 -13.60
C SER A 14 -13.42 10.18 -15.12
N PRO A 15 -12.80 11.18 -15.79
CA PRO A 15 -12.73 11.19 -17.25
C PRO A 15 -12.04 9.93 -17.83
N TYR A 16 -11.56 9.03 -16.97
CA TYR A 16 -10.98 7.73 -17.25
C TYR A 16 -11.88 6.56 -16.87
N ASP A 17 -13.19 6.74 -16.66
CA ASP A 17 -14.10 5.63 -16.31
C ASP A 17 -14.05 4.49 -17.34
N ASP A 18 -13.93 4.82 -18.64
CA ASP A 18 -13.70 3.86 -19.74
C ASP A 18 -12.33 3.15 -19.66
N TYR A 19 -11.35 3.81 -19.06
CA TYR A 19 -10.06 3.20 -18.78
C TYR A 19 -10.21 2.23 -17.61
N PHE A 20 -10.90 2.58 -16.54
CA PHE A 20 -11.10 1.67 -15.39
C PHE A 20 -11.98 0.46 -15.70
N SER A 21 -12.96 0.60 -16.60
CA SER A 21 -13.89 -0.47 -16.97
C SER A 21 -13.27 -1.56 -17.87
N SER A 22 -12.15 -1.28 -18.54
CA SER A 22 -11.50 -2.21 -19.47
C SER A 22 -10.29 -2.88 -18.83
N PRO A 23 -10.36 -4.13 -18.31
CA PRO A 23 -9.25 -4.78 -17.60
C PRO A 23 -7.98 -4.90 -18.46
N ASP A 24 -8.11 -4.99 -19.78
CA ASP A 24 -7.01 -5.18 -20.73
C ASP A 24 -6.32 -3.89 -21.20
N LYS A 25 -6.90 -2.72 -20.90
CA LYS A 25 -6.26 -1.43 -21.25
C LYS A 25 -5.21 -1.06 -20.21
N ILE A 26 -3.99 -1.57 -20.38
CA ILE A 26 -2.88 -1.33 -19.45
C ILE A 26 -1.95 -0.22 -19.98
N GLY A 27 -1.82 0.86 -19.21
CA GLY A 27 -1.00 2.02 -19.54
C GLY A 27 -1.50 2.76 -20.80
N ILE A 28 -0.67 3.69 -21.31
CA ILE A 28 -1.01 4.51 -22.50
C ILE A 28 -1.02 3.66 -23.79
N PHE A 29 -0.28 2.56 -23.82
CA PHE A 29 -0.04 1.76 -25.03
C PHE A 29 -0.83 0.44 -25.13
N GLY A 30 -1.80 0.21 -24.23
CA GLY A 30 -2.69 -0.97 -24.31
C GLY A 30 -1.93 -2.30 -24.28
N ARG A 31 -0.97 -2.45 -23.37
CA ARG A 31 -0.17 -3.68 -23.26
C ARG A 31 -1.05 -4.86 -22.81
N LYS A 32 -0.76 -6.06 -23.31
CA LYS A 32 -1.40 -7.29 -22.79
C LYS A 32 -0.94 -7.54 -21.34
N ASN A 33 -1.85 -8.00 -20.48
CA ASN A 33 -1.52 -8.35 -19.12
C ASN A 33 -0.59 -9.58 -19.10
N THR A 34 0.71 -9.37 -18.87
CA THR A 34 1.67 -10.45 -18.65
C THR A 34 1.91 -10.71 -17.16
N PHE A 35 1.22 -10.01 -16.28
CA PHE A 35 1.41 -10.12 -14.84
C PHE A 35 0.53 -11.24 -14.27
N THR A 36 1.16 -12.26 -13.69
CA THR A 36 0.48 -13.49 -13.24
C THR A 36 0.08 -13.47 -11.77
N LYS A 37 0.67 -12.59 -10.94
CA LYS A 37 0.46 -12.58 -9.50
C LYS A 37 -0.83 -11.84 -9.06
N LEU A 38 -1.25 -10.83 -9.82
CA LEU A 38 -2.46 -10.04 -9.60
C LEU A 38 -3.01 -9.53 -10.93
N PRO A 39 -4.33 -9.23 -11.01
CA PRO A 39 -4.88 -8.43 -12.10
C PRO A 39 -4.08 -7.14 -12.28
N ALA A 40 -3.79 -6.76 -13.52
CA ALA A 40 -2.98 -5.59 -13.83
C ALA A 40 -3.43 -4.30 -13.13
N LYS A 41 -4.75 -4.11 -13.00
CA LYS A 41 -5.37 -2.91 -12.41
C LYS A 41 -5.66 -3.03 -10.92
N SER A 42 -5.25 -4.11 -10.26
CA SER A 42 -5.30 -4.15 -8.81
C SER A 42 -4.43 -3.04 -8.24
N GLU A 43 -4.94 -2.35 -7.23
CA GLU A 43 -4.18 -1.35 -6.49
C GLU A 43 -3.29 -2.03 -5.46
N VAL A 44 -2.06 -1.53 -5.35
CA VAL A 44 -1.07 -2.01 -4.39
C VAL A 44 -0.40 -0.83 -3.71
N PHE A 45 0.03 -1.08 -2.48
CA PHE A 45 1.03 -0.27 -1.81
C PHE A 45 2.40 -0.92 -1.99
N GLY A 46 3.27 -0.23 -2.73
CA GLY A 46 4.64 -0.62 -2.99
C GLY A 46 5.58 -0.14 -1.89
N LEU A 47 6.31 -1.07 -1.27
CA LEU A 47 7.32 -0.79 -0.26
C LEU A 47 8.70 -1.25 -0.78
N ARG A 48 9.71 -0.41 -0.57
CA ARG A 48 11.11 -0.73 -0.90
C ARG A 48 11.93 -0.71 0.39
N LEU A 49 12.59 -1.82 0.66
CA LEU A 49 13.49 -1.99 1.79
C LEU A 49 14.81 -2.48 1.22
N ASP A 50 15.85 -1.63 1.21
CA ASP A 50 17.17 -1.93 0.65
C ASP A 50 17.08 -2.79 -0.63
N ASP A 51 17.36 -4.10 -0.52
CA ASP A 51 17.39 -5.06 -1.64
C ASP A 51 16.06 -5.78 -1.93
N HIS A 52 15.04 -5.59 -1.09
CA HIS A 52 13.72 -6.21 -1.23
C HIS A 52 12.64 -5.21 -1.65
N GLN A 53 11.72 -5.70 -2.50
CA GLN A 53 10.54 -4.94 -2.91
C GLN A 53 9.29 -5.75 -2.59
N TYR A 54 8.30 -5.04 -2.09
CA TYR A 54 7.03 -5.59 -1.67
C TYR A 54 5.90 -4.87 -2.37
N ALA A 55 4.88 -5.61 -2.73
CA ALA A 55 3.59 -5.09 -3.11
C ALA A 55 2.57 -5.68 -2.14
N ILE A 56 1.90 -4.81 -1.39
CA ILE A 56 0.80 -5.21 -0.50
C ILE A 56 -0.50 -4.81 -1.20
N SER A 57 -1.39 -5.76 -1.46
CA SER A 57 -2.65 -5.43 -2.14
C SER A 57 -3.55 -4.58 -1.25
N VAL A 58 -4.26 -3.62 -1.87
CA VAL A 58 -5.27 -2.84 -1.15
C VAL A 58 -6.40 -3.74 -0.65
N ASP A 59 -6.76 -4.78 -1.39
CA ASP A 59 -7.77 -5.76 -0.97
C ASP A 59 -7.38 -6.44 0.35
N ARG A 60 -6.12 -6.87 0.47
CA ARG A 60 -5.59 -7.48 1.69
C ARG A 60 -5.65 -6.53 2.88
N LEU A 61 -5.15 -5.31 2.69
CA LEU A 61 -5.09 -4.28 3.72
C LEU A 61 -6.48 -3.78 4.13
N SER A 62 -7.42 -3.66 3.18
CA SER A 62 -8.79 -3.26 3.46
C SER A 62 -9.55 -4.32 4.26
N LYS A 63 -9.22 -5.60 4.08
CA LYS A 63 -9.78 -6.70 4.88
C LYS A 63 -9.19 -6.73 6.29
N ASP A 64 -7.86 -6.79 6.39
CA ASP A 64 -7.16 -7.08 7.64
C ASP A 64 -6.85 -5.83 8.47
N GLY A 65 -6.87 -4.63 7.86
CA GLY A 65 -6.52 -3.35 8.48
C GLY A 65 -5.01 -3.16 8.68
N MET A 66 -4.24 -4.23 8.88
CA MET A 66 -2.79 -4.19 8.95
C MET A 66 -2.16 -5.52 8.55
N VAL A 67 -0.90 -5.47 8.13
CA VAL A 67 -0.10 -6.62 7.72
C VAL A 67 1.31 -6.47 8.31
N TRP A 68 1.84 -7.58 8.83
CA TRP A 68 3.23 -7.67 9.26
C TRP A 68 4.10 -8.34 8.20
N ILE A 69 5.24 -7.72 7.90
CA ILE A 69 6.31 -8.28 7.08
C ILE A 69 7.39 -8.77 8.04
N THR A 70 7.26 -10.03 8.47
CA THR A 70 8.09 -10.62 9.54
C THR A 70 9.42 -11.20 9.07
N LYS A 71 9.62 -11.36 7.75
CA LYS A 71 10.92 -11.80 7.20
C LYS A 71 11.98 -10.70 7.20
N GLU A 72 11.58 -9.45 7.41
CA GLU A 72 12.50 -8.34 7.61
C GLU A 72 12.95 -8.30 9.06
N THR A 73 14.21 -7.94 9.28
CA THR A 73 14.75 -7.72 10.61
C THR A 73 15.33 -6.30 10.69
N PRO A 74 14.67 -5.37 11.39
CA PRO A 74 13.45 -5.57 12.18
C PRO A 74 12.17 -5.72 11.35
N PRO A 75 11.11 -6.36 11.88
CA PRO A 75 9.84 -6.52 11.19
C PRO A 75 9.18 -5.18 10.86
N VAL A 76 8.47 -5.16 9.74
CA VAL A 76 7.75 -3.99 9.25
C VAL A 76 6.25 -4.17 9.40
N LEU A 77 5.58 -3.17 9.99
CA LEU A 77 4.13 -3.06 10.01
C LEU A 77 3.66 -2.21 8.83
N VAL A 78 2.69 -2.69 8.08
CA VAL A 78 1.92 -1.88 7.13
C VAL A 78 0.51 -1.75 7.69
N TRP A 79 0.09 -0.53 7.99
CA TRP A 79 -1.25 -0.23 8.51
C TRP A 79 -2.06 0.54 7.48
N TYR A 80 -3.35 0.25 7.40
CA TYR A 80 -4.29 0.87 6.46
C TYR A 80 -5.40 1.61 7.19
N ASP A 81 -5.55 2.88 6.85
CA ASP A 81 -6.65 3.71 7.29
C ASP A 81 -7.83 3.58 6.32
N LYS A 82 -8.89 2.89 6.76
CA LYS A 82 -10.11 2.72 5.96
C LYS A 82 -10.86 4.03 5.71
N GLN A 83 -10.67 5.07 6.53
CA GLN A 83 -11.39 6.34 6.38
C GLN A 83 -10.78 7.20 5.27
N THR A 84 -9.44 7.22 5.20
CA THR A 84 -8.70 8.02 4.21
C THR A 84 -8.23 7.20 3.02
N GLU A 85 -8.35 5.87 3.08
CA GLU A 85 -7.87 4.92 2.08
C GLU A 85 -6.36 5.04 1.84
N THR A 86 -5.62 5.39 2.90
CA THR A 86 -4.15 5.51 2.88
C THR A 86 -3.51 4.41 3.72
N ALA A 87 -2.23 4.14 3.46
CA ALA A 87 -1.45 3.22 4.29
C ALA A 87 -0.14 3.87 4.72
N LEU A 88 0.31 3.46 5.91
CA LEU A 88 1.60 3.83 6.49
C LEU A 88 2.41 2.55 6.75
N ALA A 89 3.72 2.65 6.58
CA ALA A 89 4.65 1.56 6.88
C ALA A 89 5.63 1.97 7.97
N PHE A 90 5.93 1.05 8.89
CA PHE A 90 6.79 1.32 10.05
C PHE A 90 7.78 0.18 10.27
N ALA A 91 9.07 0.47 10.30
CA ALA A 91 10.10 -0.44 10.78
C ALA A 91 10.32 -0.24 12.28
N LEU A 92 10.10 -1.28 13.08
CA LEU A 92 10.34 -1.25 14.53
C LEU A 92 11.83 -1.13 14.83
N LYS A 93 12.28 -0.31 15.80
CA LYS A 93 13.71 -0.36 16.19
C LYS A 93 14.03 -1.55 17.10
N GLN A 94 13.06 -1.96 17.91
CA GLN A 94 13.20 -3.07 18.86
C GLN A 94 11.93 -3.91 18.83
N ALA A 95 11.98 -5.04 18.13
CA ALA A 95 10.82 -5.93 17.99
C ALA A 95 10.64 -6.91 19.16
N LYS A 96 11.65 -7.07 20.02
CA LYS A 96 11.64 -8.06 21.11
C LYS A 96 10.58 -7.81 22.19
N ASP A 97 10.13 -6.55 22.34
CA ASP A 97 9.24 -6.15 23.43
C ASP A 97 7.88 -5.60 22.94
N VAL A 98 7.60 -5.70 21.64
CA VAL A 98 6.38 -5.15 21.06
C VAL A 98 5.44 -6.31 20.77
N ASP A 99 4.31 -6.37 21.50
CA ASP A 99 3.23 -7.29 21.16
C ASP A 99 2.62 -6.86 19.82
N THR A 100 3.12 -7.47 18.75
CA THR A 100 2.68 -7.21 17.37
C THR A 100 1.19 -7.47 17.15
N LYS A 101 0.51 -8.17 18.07
CA LYS A 101 -0.94 -8.42 17.99
C LYS A 101 -1.78 -7.25 18.49
N HIS A 102 -1.21 -6.39 19.34
CA HIS A 102 -1.91 -5.30 19.99
C HIS A 102 -1.19 -3.96 19.77
N ILE A 103 -1.04 -3.59 18.49
CA ILE A 103 -0.53 -2.27 18.09
C ILE A 103 -1.68 -1.38 17.66
N THR A 104 -1.69 -0.16 18.17
CA THR A 104 -2.59 0.91 17.72
C THR A 104 -1.79 1.97 16.97
N VAL A 105 -2.34 2.42 15.84
CA VAL A 105 -1.81 3.56 15.09
C VAL A 105 -2.64 4.79 15.40
N LYS A 106 -2.00 5.90 15.79
CA LYS A 106 -2.65 7.21 15.96
C LYS A 106 -1.82 8.26 15.22
N GLY A 107 -2.37 8.78 14.13
CA GLY A 107 -1.61 9.63 13.21
C GLY A 107 -0.41 8.86 12.65
N ALA A 108 0.78 9.45 12.70
CA ALA A 108 2.04 8.85 12.24
C ALA A 108 2.85 8.16 13.36
N ALA A 109 2.18 7.62 14.38
CA ALA A 109 2.83 6.99 15.52
C ALA A 109 2.17 5.67 15.94
N LEU A 110 3.01 4.75 16.40
CA LEU A 110 2.62 3.44 16.93
C LEU A 110 2.59 3.46 18.46
N TYR A 111 1.62 2.76 19.03
CA TYR A 111 1.43 2.57 20.46
C TYR A 111 1.18 1.09 20.76
N ASP A 112 1.77 0.58 21.82
CA ASP A 112 1.53 -0.79 22.31
C ASP A 112 0.20 -0.91 23.08
N SER A 113 -0.07 -2.10 23.62
CA SER A 113 -1.27 -2.39 24.40
C SER A 113 -1.42 -1.56 25.66
N ASP A 114 -0.31 -1.10 26.24
CA ASP A 114 -0.28 -0.27 27.44
C ASP A 114 -0.39 1.23 27.10
N GLY A 115 -0.50 1.55 25.81
CA GLY A 115 -0.59 2.93 25.31
C GLY A 115 0.77 3.66 25.28
N LYS A 116 1.88 2.94 25.45
CA LYS A 116 3.22 3.52 25.36
C LYS A 116 3.63 3.60 23.89
N ARG A 117 4.26 4.73 23.53
CA ARG A 117 4.76 4.95 22.17
C ARG A 117 5.88 3.96 21.84
N VAL A 118 5.73 3.29 20.70
CA VAL A 118 6.72 2.35 20.19
C VAL A 118 7.74 3.11 19.35
N ASP A 119 9.03 2.82 19.54
CA ASP A 119 10.09 3.38 18.72
C ASP A 119 10.12 2.69 17.34
N ALA A 120 9.63 3.40 16.34
CA ALA A 120 9.56 2.95 14.98
C ALA A 120 9.93 4.07 14.00
N LYS A 121 10.48 3.67 12.85
CA LYS A 121 10.80 4.54 11.73
C LYS A 121 9.72 4.39 10.67
N GLU A 122 9.08 5.48 10.28
CA GLU A 122 8.17 5.47 9.13
C GLU A 122 8.96 5.21 7.84
N LEU A 123 8.39 4.38 6.97
CA LEU A 123 8.97 3.96 5.71
C LEU A 123 8.14 4.50 4.54
N PRO A 124 8.79 4.91 3.44
CA PRO A 124 8.08 5.42 2.27
C PRO A 124 7.27 4.30 1.61
N LEU A 125 5.98 4.57 1.39
CA LEU A 125 5.04 3.67 0.75
C LEU A 125 4.45 4.34 -0.49
N ASN A 126 4.35 3.61 -1.61
CA ASN A 126 3.91 4.16 -2.88
C ASN A 126 2.58 3.52 -3.30
N SER A 127 1.52 4.30 -3.46
CA SER A 127 0.29 3.79 -4.09
C SER A 127 0.50 3.67 -5.60
N ALA A 128 0.20 2.52 -6.18
CA ALA A 128 0.30 2.26 -7.60
C ALA A 128 -0.67 1.18 -8.07
N PHE A 129 -0.97 1.16 -9.37
CA PHE A 129 -1.52 -0.05 -9.99
C PHE A 129 -0.44 -1.13 -10.10
N TRP A 130 -0.84 -2.38 -9.93
CA TRP A 130 0.03 -3.55 -9.97
C TRP A 130 0.88 -3.59 -11.24
N PHE A 131 0.29 -3.32 -12.41
CA PHE A 131 1.03 -3.31 -13.67
C PHE A 131 2.18 -2.31 -13.67
N ALA A 132 2.00 -1.15 -13.05
CA ALA A 132 3.01 -0.11 -13.02
C ALA A 132 4.13 -0.52 -12.07
N TRP A 133 3.78 -0.97 -10.86
CA TRP A 133 4.75 -1.44 -9.89
C TRP A 133 5.58 -2.62 -10.40
N ALA A 134 4.92 -3.67 -10.88
CA ALA A 134 5.57 -4.89 -11.37
C ALA A 134 6.42 -4.65 -12.63
N SER A 135 6.15 -3.60 -13.41
CA SER A 135 7.01 -3.22 -14.54
C SER A 135 8.37 -2.69 -14.09
N PHE A 136 8.44 -1.99 -12.95
CA PHE A 136 9.69 -1.48 -12.39
C PHE A 136 10.37 -2.46 -11.43
N PHE A 137 9.58 -3.26 -10.72
CA PHE A 137 10.04 -4.20 -9.69
C PHE A 137 9.50 -5.62 -9.95
N PRO A 138 9.97 -6.30 -11.00
CA PRO A 138 9.43 -7.61 -11.41
C PRO A 138 9.64 -8.70 -10.35
N ASN A 139 10.69 -8.58 -9.53
CA ASN A 139 11.01 -9.51 -8.45
C ASN A 139 10.28 -9.20 -7.14
N THR A 140 9.35 -8.23 -7.13
CA THR A 140 8.60 -7.86 -5.94
C THR A 140 7.88 -9.08 -5.34
N GLU A 141 7.93 -9.17 -4.02
CA GLU A 141 7.09 -10.11 -3.28
C GLU A 141 5.69 -9.53 -3.15
N LEU A 142 4.69 -10.36 -3.41
CA LEU A 142 3.30 -9.99 -3.29
C LEU A 142 2.75 -10.48 -1.95
N ILE A 143 2.14 -9.58 -1.20
CA ILE A 143 1.34 -9.89 0.00
C ILE A 143 -0.12 -9.57 -0.34
N ASN A 144 -0.92 -10.61 -0.54
CA ASN A 144 -2.32 -10.53 -0.98
C ASN A 144 -3.26 -11.31 -0.04
#